data_AF-A0AAN8CXA7-F1
#
_entry.id   AF-A0AAN8CXA7-F1
#
_cell.length_a   1.000
_cell.length_b   1.000
_cell.length_c   1.000
_cell.angle_alpha   90.00
_cell.angle_beta   90.00
_cell.angle_gamma   90.00
#
_symmetry.space_group_name_H-M   'P 1'
#
loop_
_entity.id
_entity.type
_entity.pdbx_description
1 polymer ?
#
loop_
_entity_poly.entity_id
_entity_poly.type
_entity_poly.pdbx_seq_one_letter_code
_entity_poly.pdbx_strand_id
1 'polypeptide(L)'
;MHILCAVLLLPFVILTHSSSALNKVWEEWQIEHRKVYDNKTEMEFRRAVWEKNMMLVLRHNQEASAGNHSFTMGLNHLSDMTAEEVNEKLKAGGVG
;
A
#
# COMPACT_ATOMS: atom_id res chain seq x y z
N MET A 1 -13.84 32.92 34.80
CA MET A 1 -13.68 32.65 33.35
C MET A 1 -13.16 31.23 33.24
N HIS A 2 -14.08 30.29 33.15
CA HIS A 2 -13.85 28.86 33.35
C HIS A 2 -13.28 28.21 32.08
N ILE A 3 -12.18 27.47 32.26
CA ILE A 3 -11.77 26.32 31.45
C ILE A 3 -11.26 26.67 30.04
N LEU A 4 -10.05 27.23 30.00
CA LEU A 4 -9.05 26.79 29.03
C LEU A 4 -8.71 25.32 29.31
N CYS A 5 -8.41 24.55 28.25
CA CYS A 5 -7.90 23.17 28.30
C CYS A 5 -8.92 22.05 28.54
N ALA A 6 -10.00 22.02 27.74
CA ALA A 6 -10.46 20.73 27.24
C ALA A 6 -9.76 20.50 25.90
N VAL A 7 -8.52 20.02 25.96
CA VAL A 7 -7.85 19.42 24.80
C VAL A 7 -8.75 18.27 24.37
N LEU A 8 -9.51 18.47 23.29
CA LEU A 8 -10.25 17.44 22.60
C LEU A 8 -9.22 16.44 22.06
N LEU A 9 -8.82 15.49 22.91
CA LEU A 9 -8.19 14.25 22.49
C LEU A 9 -9.28 13.43 21.79
N LEU A 10 -9.61 13.81 20.57
CA LEU A 10 -10.22 12.88 19.64
C LEU A 10 -9.11 11.87 19.32
N PRO A 11 -9.25 10.58 19.67
CA PRO A 11 -8.43 9.58 19.01
C PRO A 11 -8.78 9.72 17.53
N PHE A 12 -7.80 10.16 16.73
CA PHE A 12 -7.88 10.17 15.29
C PHE A 12 -7.86 8.69 14.86
N VAL A 13 -8.97 7.98 15.11
CA VAL A 13 -9.26 6.74 14.44
C VAL A 13 -9.55 7.18 13.02
N ILE A 14 -8.51 7.23 12.20
CA ILE A 14 -8.68 7.29 10.75
C ILE A 14 -9.30 5.95 10.41
N LEU A 15 -10.63 5.89 10.47
CA LEU A 15 -11.36 4.89 9.74
C LEU A 15 -11.14 5.27 8.28
N THR A 16 -10.05 4.75 7.71
CA THR A 16 -9.76 4.87 6.28
C THR A 16 -10.90 4.15 5.58
N HIS A 17 -11.97 4.87 5.28
CA HIS A 17 -13.03 4.35 4.45
C HIS A 17 -12.46 4.29 3.04
N SER A 18 -11.71 3.22 2.77
CA SER A 18 -11.14 2.91 1.47
C SER A 18 -12.28 3.01 0.46
N SER A 19 -12.13 3.87 -0.54
CA SER A 19 -13.25 4.22 -1.43
C SER A 19 -13.76 2.97 -2.16
N SER A 20 -15.04 2.91 -2.53
CA SER A 20 -15.59 1.75 -3.24
C SER A 20 -14.78 1.42 -4.51
N ALA A 21 -14.22 2.42 -5.18
CA ALA A 21 -13.32 2.22 -6.32
C ALA A 21 -12.00 1.58 -5.91
N LEU A 22 -11.39 2.03 -4.81
CA LEU A 22 -10.13 1.47 -4.32
C LEU A 22 -10.28 0.02 -3.87
N ASN A 23 -11.43 -0.34 -3.29
CA ASN A 23 -11.76 -1.73 -2.96
C ASN A 23 -11.89 -2.59 -4.21
N LYS A 24 -12.53 -2.07 -5.27
CA LYS A 24 -12.61 -2.81 -6.54
C LYS A 24 -11.23 -3.08 -7.15
N VAL A 25 -10.34 -2.07 -7.17
CA VAL A 25 -8.97 -2.24 -7.70
C VAL A 25 -8.17 -3.24 -6.84
N TRP A 26 -8.40 -3.28 -5.52
CA TRP A 26 -7.84 -4.31 -4.63
C TRP A 26 -8.20 -5.71 -5.09
N GLU A 27 -9.50 -5.95 -5.25
CA GLU A 27 -10.08 -7.25 -5.49
C GLU A 27 -9.63 -7.78 -6.85
N GLU A 28 -9.65 -6.92 -7.87
CA GLU A 28 -9.13 -7.22 -9.20
C GLU A 28 -7.64 -7.58 -9.16
N TRP A 29 -6.82 -6.79 -8.45
CA TRP A 29 -5.38 -7.07 -8.30
C TRP A 29 -5.11 -8.37 -7.53
N GLN A 30 -5.88 -8.66 -6.48
CA GLN A 30 -5.76 -9.92 -5.72
C GLN A 30 -6.08 -11.11 -6.61
N ILE A 31 -7.14 -11.03 -7.43
CA ILE A 31 -7.53 -12.08 -8.38
C ILE A 31 -6.42 -12.28 -9.42
N GLU A 32 -5.93 -11.21 -10.03
CA GLU A 32 -4.89 -11.24 -11.06
C GLU A 32 -3.61 -11.93 -10.56
N HIS A 33 -3.20 -11.64 -9.32
CA HIS A 33 -1.98 -12.18 -8.72
C HIS A 33 -2.23 -13.37 -7.77
N ARG A 34 -3.44 -13.92 -7.76
CA ARG A 34 -3.85 -15.11 -6.97
C ARG A 34 -3.50 -14.98 -5.49
N LYS A 35 -3.78 -13.82 -4.92
CA LYS A 35 -3.47 -13.52 -3.52
C LYS A 35 -4.49 -14.15 -2.59
N VAL A 36 -4.00 -14.90 -1.62
CA VAL A 36 -4.77 -15.51 -0.54
C VAL A 36 -4.04 -15.19 0.75
N TYR A 37 -4.80 -14.78 1.77
CA TYR A 37 -4.27 -14.38 3.07
C TYR A 37 -4.87 -15.29 4.15
N ASP A 38 -4.08 -15.62 5.15
CA ASP A 38 -4.43 -16.61 6.18
C ASP A 38 -5.57 -16.13 7.07
N ASN A 39 -5.62 -14.81 7.32
CA ASN A 39 -6.62 -14.19 8.17
C ASN A 39 -6.85 -12.72 7.82
N LYS A 40 -7.88 -12.15 8.43
CA LYS A 40 -8.29 -10.75 8.21
C LYS A 40 -7.19 -9.75 8.59
N THR A 41 -6.46 -10.00 9.68
CA THR A 41 -5.39 -9.10 10.12
C THR A 41 -4.24 -9.05 9.12
N GLU A 42 -3.85 -10.20 8.57
CA GLU A 42 -2.86 -10.24 7.48
C GLU A 42 -3.38 -9.50 6.25
N MET A 43 -4.62 -9.76 5.82
CA MET A 43 -5.22 -9.09 4.68
C MET A 43 -5.23 -7.56 4.86
N GLU A 44 -5.60 -7.06 6.03
CA GLU A 44 -5.60 -5.62 6.35
C GLU A 44 -4.18 -5.02 6.32
N PHE A 45 -3.18 -5.74 6.84
CA PHE A 45 -1.78 -5.34 6.74
C PHE A 45 -1.30 -5.28 5.28
N ARG A 46 -1.54 -6.35 4.52
CA ARG A 46 -1.18 -6.46 3.10
C ARG A 46 -1.87 -5.40 2.25
N ARG A 47 -3.12 -5.10 2.57
CA ARG A 47 -3.90 -4.00 1.98
C ARG A 47 -3.22 -2.65 2.23
N ALA A 48 -2.82 -2.35 3.45
CA ALA A 48 -2.14 -1.10 3.78
C ALA A 48 -0.79 -0.95 3.05
N VAL A 49 -0.01 -2.04 2.96
CA VAL A 49 1.25 -2.06 2.18
C VAL A 49 0.97 -1.83 0.69
N TRP A 50 -0.05 -2.49 0.15
CA TRP A 50 -0.45 -2.33 -1.24
C TRP A 50 -0.91 -0.91 -1.57
N GLU A 51 -1.72 -0.28 -0.72
CA GLU A 51 -2.16 1.11 -0.93
C GLU A 51 -0.95 2.07 -0.93
N LYS A 52 0.01 1.85 -0.02
CA LYS A 52 1.26 2.62 0.01
C LYS A 52 2.08 2.44 -1.27
N ASN A 53 2.20 1.22 -1.77
CA ASN A 53 2.93 0.92 -3.01
C ASN A 53 2.20 1.46 -4.25
N MET A 54 0.87 1.45 -4.28
CA MET A 54 0.08 2.11 -5.32
C MET A 54 0.35 3.61 -5.38
N MET A 55 0.39 4.29 -4.23
CA MET A 55 0.72 5.71 -4.16
C MET A 55 2.15 5.99 -4.66
N LEU A 56 3.09 5.09 -4.38
CA LEU A 56 4.45 5.18 -4.92
C LEU A 56 4.45 5.09 -6.45
N VAL A 57 3.75 4.11 -7.02
CA VAL A 57 3.62 3.93 -8.48
C VAL A 57 2.99 5.17 -9.13
N LEU A 58 1.90 5.69 -8.55
CA LEU A 58 1.23 6.89 -9.06
C LEU A 58 2.15 8.10 -9.07
N ARG A 59 2.84 8.36 -7.96
CA ARG A 59 3.80 9.48 -7.86
C ARG A 59 4.95 9.33 -8.85
N HIS A 60 5.56 8.14 -8.91
CA HIS A 60 6.67 7.89 -9.84
C HIS A 60 6.24 8.10 -11.29
N ASN A 61 5.05 7.61 -11.68
CA ASN A 61 4.56 7.76 -13.05
C ASN A 61 4.19 9.21 -13.38
N GLN A 62 3.73 9.99 -12.40
CA GLN A 62 3.56 11.42 -12.56
C GLN A 62 4.91 12.11 -12.84
N GLU A 63 5.95 11.79 -12.05
CA GLU A 63 7.31 12.31 -12.26
C GLU A 63 7.89 11.85 -13.62
N ALA A 64 7.66 10.61 -14.03
CA ALA A 64 8.06 10.08 -15.33
C ALA A 64 7.38 10.84 -16.48
N SER A 65 6.08 11.16 -16.35
CA SER A 65 5.36 11.97 -17.34
C SER A 65 5.89 13.40 -17.46
N ALA A 66 6.53 13.93 -16.41
CA ALA A 66 7.21 15.21 -16.41
C ALA A 66 8.66 15.13 -16.94
N GLY A 67 9.13 13.94 -17.33
CA GLY A 67 10.47 13.70 -17.87
C GLY A 67 11.55 13.44 -16.81
N ASN A 68 11.19 13.31 -15.53
CA ASN A 68 12.15 13.09 -14.44
C ASN A 68 12.65 11.63 -14.36
N HIS A 69 11.93 10.70 -14.97
CA HIS A 69 12.29 9.28 -15.04
C HIS A 69 12.14 8.77 -16.47
N SER A 70 12.99 7.83 -16.86
CA SER A 70 12.97 7.20 -18.20
C SER A 70 12.07 5.97 -18.29
N PHE A 71 11.40 5.59 -17.20
CA PHE A 71 10.54 4.42 -17.13
C PHE A 71 9.28 4.71 -16.31
N THR A 72 8.31 3.80 -16.39
CA THR A 72 7.12 3.80 -15.56
C THR A 72 7.08 2.54 -14.70
N MET A 73 6.34 2.60 -13.60
CA MET A 73 6.08 1.48 -12.72
C MET A 73 4.64 1.01 -12.87
N GLY A 74 4.39 -0.24 -12.48
CA GLY A 74 3.06 -0.81 -12.38
C GLY A 74 2.90 -1.57 -11.07
N LEU A 75 1.65 -1.72 -10.62
CA LEU A 75 1.34 -2.71 -9.59
C LEU A 75 1.62 -4.11 -10.15
N ASN A 76 2.25 -4.96 -9.35
CA ASN A 76 2.63 -6.31 -9.73
C ASN A 76 2.46 -7.26 -8.53
N HIS A 77 2.87 -8.52 -8.68
CA HIS A 77 2.71 -9.55 -7.67
C HIS A 77 3.47 -9.30 -6.34
N LEU A 78 4.38 -8.32 -6.30
CA LEU A 78 5.12 -7.89 -5.10
C LEU A 78 4.50 -6.65 -4.44
N SER A 79 3.41 -6.11 -4.98
CA SER A 79 2.86 -4.83 -4.52
C SER A 79 2.29 -4.86 -3.10
N ASP A 80 2.02 -6.02 -2.50
CA ASP A 80 1.64 -6.16 -1.08
C ASP A 80 2.82 -6.49 -0.15
N MET A 81 4.05 -6.41 -0.65
CA MET A 81 5.27 -6.67 0.14
C MET A 81 5.96 -5.37 0.54
N THR A 82 6.57 -5.38 1.73
CA THR A 82 7.44 -4.29 2.16
C THR A 82 8.79 -4.36 1.45
N ALA A 83 9.57 -3.27 1.52
CA ALA A 83 10.90 -3.23 0.91
C ALA A 83 11.84 -4.29 1.53
N GLU A 84 11.70 -4.53 2.84
CA GLU A 84 12.46 -5.54 3.59
C GLU A 84 12.13 -6.94 3.08
N GLU A 85 10.84 -7.28 2.95
CA GLU A 85 10.40 -8.59 2.45
C GLU A 85 10.86 -8.84 1.00
N VAL A 86 10.80 -7.80 0.14
CA VAL A 86 11.32 -7.90 -1.24
C VAL A 86 12.82 -8.14 -1.22
N ASN A 87 13.57 -7.40 -0.40
CA ASN A 87 15.01 -7.56 -0.28
C ASN A 87 15.40 -8.95 0.24
N GLU A 88 14.69 -9.48 1.22
CA GLU A 88 14.89 -10.84 1.74
C GLU A 88 14.63 -11.89 0.65
N LYS A 89 13.55 -11.74 -0.11
CA LYS A 89 13.21 -12.65 -1.21
C LYS A 89 14.27 -12.65 -2.32
N LEU A 90 14.80 -11.48 -2.67
CA LEU A 90 15.87 -11.35 -3.67
C LEU A 90 17.19 -11.95 -3.17
N LYS A 91 17.53 -11.79 -1.89
CA LYS A 91 18.70 -12.44 -1.27
C LYS A 91 18.57 -13.95 -1.27
N ALA A 92 17.39 -14.47 -0.93
CA ALA A 92 17.13 -15.91 -0.89
C ALA A 92 17.16 -16.57 -2.27
N GLY A 93 16.82 -15.84 -3.34
CA GLY A 93 16.94 -16.31 -4.72
C GLY A 93 18.35 -16.24 -5.32
N GLY A 94 19.33 -15.70 -4.59
CA GLY A 94 20.71 -15.46 -5.06
C GLY A 94 21.74 -16.51 -4.64
N VAL A 95 21.32 -17.66 -4.10
CA VAL A 95 22.21 -18.79 -3.80
C VAL A 95 21.70 -20.03 -4.55
N GLY A 96 22.08 -20.12 -5.81
CA GLY A 96 21.87 -21.26 -6.71
C GLY A 96 22.94 -21.27 -7.77
#